data_AF-A0A931IAI5-F1
#
_entry.id   AF-A0A931IAI5-F1
#
_cell.length_a   1.000
_cell.length_b   1.000
_cell.length_c   1.000
_cell.angle_alpha   90.00
_cell.angle_beta   90.00
_cell.angle_gamma   90.00
#
_symmetry.space_group_name_H-M   'P 1'
#
loop_
_entity.id
_entity.type
_entity.pdbx_description
1 polymer ?
#
loop_
_entity_poly.entity_id
_entity_poly.type
_entity_poly.pdbx_seq_one_letter_code
_entity_poly.pdbx_strand_id
1 'polypeptide(L)'
;MDALKLDPAAMTAYTTTADTVSQQLASAAAVAAEAVHTERLATDLGLVGAEFAARFTAAVAEHSQALSTAGQLVAAYGQVLRDYSAAAQDVDAGTAGALGKTGEQL
;
A
#
# COMPACT_ATOMS: atom_id res chain seq x y z
N MET A 1 12.62 -25.44 -2.11
CA MET A 1 11.71 -24.49 -1.44
C MET A 1 10.36 -25.17 -1.41
N ASP A 2 9.83 -25.47 -0.23
CA ASP A 2 8.46 -25.98 -0.09
C ASP A 2 7.53 -24.99 -0.78
N ALA A 3 6.73 -25.47 -1.73
CA ALA A 3 5.66 -24.68 -2.30
C ALA A 3 4.76 -24.26 -1.14
N LEU A 4 4.82 -22.98 -0.76
CA LEU A 4 3.93 -22.40 0.22
C LEU A 4 2.53 -22.76 -0.24
N LYS A 5 1.83 -23.62 0.51
CA LYS A 5 0.42 -23.92 0.24
C LYS A 5 -0.32 -22.60 0.43
N LEU A 6 -0.52 -21.88 -0.66
CA LEU A 6 -1.24 -20.61 -0.69
C LEU A 6 -2.70 -20.92 -0.37
N ASP A 7 -3.11 -20.60 0.85
CA ASP A 7 -4.52 -20.54 1.18
C ASP A 7 -5.12 -19.31 0.45
N PRO A 8 -6.05 -19.51 -0.52
CA PRO A 8 -6.67 -18.41 -1.25
C PRO A 8 -7.41 -17.43 -0.34
N ALA A 9 -7.95 -17.91 0.79
CA ALA A 9 -8.62 -17.06 1.77
C ALA A 9 -7.60 -16.15 2.48
N ALA A 10 -6.44 -16.70 2.86
CA ALA A 10 -5.35 -15.92 3.45
C ALA A 10 -4.80 -14.87 2.46
N MET A 11 -4.62 -15.24 1.19
CA MET A 11 -4.17 -14.29 0.15
C MET A 11 -5.15 -13.14 -0.04
N THR A 12 -6.45 -13.45 -0.11
CA THR A 12 -7.51 -12.44 -0.19
C THR A 12 -7.51 -11.52 1.03
N ALA A 13 -7.31 -12.07 2.23
CA ALA A 13 -7.24 -11.28 3.46
C ALA A 13 -6.01 -10.35 3.47
N TYR A 14 -4.84 -10.84 3.02
CA TYR A 14 -3.63 -10.03 2.94
C TYR A 14 -3.72 -8.93 1.90
N THR A 15 -4.25 -9.20 0.71
CA THR A 15 -4.44 -8.17 -0.33
C THR A 15 -5.44 -7.11 0.13
N THR A 16 -6.56 -7.52 0.75
CA THR A 16 -7.57 -6.59 1.29
C THR A 16 -6.98 -5.71 2.39
N THR A 17 -6.15 -6.30 3.25
CA THR A 17 -5.45 -5.58 4.32
C THR A 17 -4.46 -4.58 3.74
N ALA A 18 -3.67 -4.99 2.73
CA ALA A 18 -2.73 -4.11 2.05
C ALA A 18 -3.44 -2.94 1.37
N ASP A 19 -4.54 -3.18 0.67
CA ASP A 19 -5.33 -2.13 0.03
C ASP A 19 -5.87 -1.14 1.09
N THR A 20 -6.45 -1.66 2.18
CA THR A 20 -6.97 -0.84 3.29
C THR A 20 -5.89 0.03 3.91
N VAL A 21 -4.73 -0.55 4.26
CA VAL A 21 -3.63 0.18 4.90
C VAL A 21 -3.02 1.20 3.94
N SER A 22 -2.85 0.86 2.66
CA SER A 22 -2.35 1.80 1.66
C SER A 22 -3.25 3.03 1.53
N GLN A 23 -4.58 2.82 1.54
CA GLN A 23 -5.56 3.90 1.46
C GLN A 23 -5.58 4.75 2.75
N GLN A 24 -5.47 4.12 3.93
CA GLN A 24 -5.37 4.84 5.19
C GLN A 24 -4.12 5.72 5.26
N LEU A 25 -2.97 5.21 4.79
CA LEU A 25 -1.72 5.96 4.73
C LEU A 25 -1.80 7.12 3.74
N ALA A 26 -2.40 6.92 2.57
CA ALA A 26 -2.64 7.99 1.61
C ALA A 26 -3.57 9.08 2.16
N SER A 27 -4.65 8.68 2.86
CA SER A 27 -5.55 9.63 3.52
C SER A 27 -4.86 10.40 4.65
N ALA A 28 -4.07 9.73 5.48
CA ALA A 28 -3.29 10.37 6.55
C ALA A 28 -2.26 11.36 5.99
N ALA A 29 -1.60 11.02 4.87
CA ALA A 29 -0.68 11.92 4.19
C ALA A 29 -1.38 13.20 3.70
N ALA A 30 -2.57 13.06 3.10
CA ALA A 30 -3.38 14.19 2.63
C ALA A 30 -3.84 15.08 3.79
N VAL A 31 -4.38 14.48 4.85
CA VAL A 31 -4.80 15.21 6.06
C VAL A 31 -3.62 15.95 6.70
N ALA A 32 -2.45 15.32 6.81
CA ALA A 32 -1.26 15.97 7.36
C ALA A 32 -0.82 17.19 6.52
N ALA A 33 -0.86 17.07 5.18
CA ALA A 33 -0.51 18.17 4.29
C ALA A 33 -1.52 19.33 4.37
N GLU A 34 -2.81 19.05 4.51
CA GLU A 34 -3.87 20.06 4.58
C GLU A 34 -4.01 20.70 5.96
N ALA A 35 -3.61 20.00 7.03
CA ALA A 35 -3.74 20.49 8.41
C ALA A 35 -2.86 21.72 8.71
N VAL A 36 -1.86 22.02 7.87
CA VAL A 36 -0.92 23.13 8.12
C VAL A 36 -1.17 24.29 7.16
N HIS A 37 -1.82 25.32 7.69
CA HIS A 37 -1.98 26.61 7.01
C HIS A 37 -0.78 27.51 7.28
N THR A 38 0.31 27.31 6.53
CA THR A 38 1.61 27.98 6.74
C THR A 38 1.50 29.50 6.83
N GLU A 39 0.67 30.13 5.99
CA GLU A 39 0.47 31.59 5.97
C GLU A 39 -0.22 32.09 7.24
N ARG A 40 -1.22 31.35 7.71
CA ARG A 40 -1.94 31.67 8.95
C ARG A 40 -1.04 31.45 10.17
N LEU A 41 -0.29 30.36 10.18
CA LEU A 41 0.67 30.03 11.24
C LEU A 41 1.77 31.10 11.35
N ALA A 42 2.32 31.56 10.22
CA ALA A 42 3.31 32.63 10.19
C ALA A 42 2.72 33.98 10.65
N THR A 43 1.46 34.26 10.30
CA THR A 43 0.76 35.48 10.72
C THR A 43 0.49 35.49 12.23
N ASP A 44 0.02 34.38 12.78
CA ASP A 44 -0.37 34.25 14.19
C ASP A 44 0.85 34.25 15.14
N LEU A 45 1.98 33.69 14.68
CA LEU A 45 3.22 33.60 15.47
C LEU A 45 4.14 34.83 15.34
N GLY A 46 3.93 35.65 14.31
CA GLY A 46 4.74 36.82 14.02
C GLY A 46 6.24 36.54 13.87
N LEU A 47 7.05 37.58 14.04
CA LEU A 47 8.49 37.55 13.75
C LEU A 47 9.29 36.59 14.65
N VAL A 48 8.80 36.31 15.87
CA VAL A 48 9.46 35.44 16.85
C VAL A 48 9.23 33.96 16.53
N GLY A 49 8.07 33.59 16.01
CA GLY A 49 7.78 32.20 15.67
C GLY A 49 7.94 31.85 14.19
N ALA A 50 8.51 32.74 13.37
CA ALA A 50 8.77 32.49 11.96
C ALA A 50 9.67 31.26 11.73
N GLU A 51 10.71 31.10 12.55
CA GLU A 51 11.62 29.95 12.46
C GLU A 51 10.94 28.64 12.90
N PHE A 52 10.07 28.71 13.92
CA PHE A 52 9.23 27.59 14.31
C PHE A 52 8.26 27.22 13.18
N ALA A 53 7.55 28.19 12.59
CA ALA A 53 6.59 27.95 11.52
C ALA A 53 7.28 27.27 10.33
N ALA A 54 8.45 27.75 9.93
CA ALA A 54 9.24 27.15 8.85
C ALA A 54 9.65 25.71 9.17
N ARG A 55 10.20 25.45 10.36
CA ARG A 55 10.60 24.08 10.77
C ARG A 55 9.41 23.14 10.89
N PHE A 56 8.30 23.62 11.44
CA PHE A 56 7.07 22.85 11.60
C PHE A 56 6.47 22.47 10.25
N THR A 57 6.34 23.44 9.33
CA THR A 57 5.87 23.17 7.96
C THR A 57 6.78 22.17 7.24
N ALA A 58 8.10 22.29 7.37
CA ALA A 58 9.04 21.33 6.79
C ALA A 58 8.85 19.92 7.37
N ALA A 59 8.75 19.80 8.69
CA ALA A 59 8.54 18.52 9.37
C ALA A 59 7.21 17.85 8.97
N VAL A 60 6.14 18.64 8.80
CA VAL A 60 4.84 18.12 8.34
C VAL A 60 4.91 17.65 6.90
N ALA A 61 5.58 18.39 6.02
CA ALA A 61 5.78 17.98 4.63
C ALA A 61 6.57 16.66 4.54
N GLU A 62 7.65 16.53 5.31
CA GLU A 62 8.43 15.30 5.42
C GLU A 62 7.58 14.12 5.94
N HIS A 63 6.77 14.37 6.97
CA HIS A 63 5.88 13.35 7.53
C HIS A 63 4.82 12.90 6.53
N SER A 64 4.16 13.83 5.83
CA SER A 64 3.20 13.53 4.76
C SER A 64 3.84 12.70 3.65
N GLN A 65 5.06 13.06 3.22
CA GLN A 65 5.81 12.31 2.21
C GLN A 65 6.16 10.89 2.69
N ALA A 66 6.55 10.72 3.95
CA ALA A 66 6.85 9.41 4.52
C ALA A 66 5.60 8.51 4.55
N LEU A 67 4.45 9.05 4.95
CA LEU A 67 3.17 8.34 4.92
C LEU A 67 2.77 7.93 3.49
N SER A 68 2.92 8.84 2.53
CA SER A 68 2.64 8.55 1.11
C SER A 68 3.54 7.42 0.58
N THR A 69 4.84 7.48 0.88
CA THR A 69 5.82 6.46 0.48
C THR A 69 5.50 5.11 1.11
N ALA A 70 5.16 5.08 2.39
CA ALA A 70 4.73 3.85 3.08
C ALA A 70 3.46 3.28 2.43
N GLY A 71 2.49 4.12 2.08
CA GLY A 71 1.28 3.70 1.37
C GLY A 71 1.58 3.06 0.03
N GLN A 72 2.49 3.64 -0.75
CA GLN A 72 2.94 3.09 -2.04
C GLN A 72 3.64 1.73 -1.88
N LEU A 73 4.49 1.57 -0.87
CA LEU A 73 5.16 0.30 -0.56
C LEU A 73 4.15 -0.80 -0.20
N VAL A 74 3.15 -0.48 0.61
CA VAL A 74 2.09 -1.42 0.97
C VAL A 74 1.24 -1.78 -0.25
N ALA A 75 0.91 -0.82 -1.11
CA ALA A 75 0.19 -1.09 -2.35
C ALA A 75 1.00 -1.99 -3.30
N ALA A 76 2.31 -1.75 -3.42
CA ALA A 76 3.21 -2.59 -4.22
C ALA A 76 3.28 -4.01 -3.67
N TYR A 77 3.35 -4.18 -2.34
CA TYR A 77 3.26 -5.48 -1.70
C TYR A 77 1.94 -6.20 -2.03
N GLY A 78 0.81 -5.49 -1.93
CA GLY A 78 -0.50 -6.02 -2.31
C GLY A 78 -0.55 -6.47 -3.78
N GLN A 79 0.10 -5.72 -4.68
CA GLN A 79 0.18 -6.08 -6.09
C GLN A 79 1.00 -7.37 -6.32
N VAL A 80 2.15 -7.49 -5.68
CA VAL A 80 2.99 -8.71 -5.76
C VAL A 80 2.20 -9.94 -5.29
N LEU A 81 1.42 -9.82 -4.22
CA LEU A 81 0.57 -10.91 -3.75
C LEU A 81 -0.50 -11.31 -4.78
N ARG A 82 -1.14 -10.33 -5.44
CA ARG A 82 -2.12 -10.60 -6.51
C ARG A 82 -1.49 -11.30 -7.71
N ASP A 83 -0.35 -10.80 -8.17
CA ASP A 83 0.37 -11.38 -9.32
C ASP A 83 0.81 -12.83 -9.02
N TYR A 84 1.29 -13.07 -7.80
CA TYR A 84 1.67 -14.42 -7.36
C TYR A 84 0.46 -15.37 -7.27
N SER A 85 -0.66 -14.90 -6.71
CA SER A 85 -1.90 -15.67 -6.64
C SER A 85 -2.44 -16.01 -8.03
N ALA A 86 -2.39 -15.08 -8.99
CA ALA A 86 -2.82 -15.31 -10.36
C ALA A 86 -1.93 -16.34 -11.07
N ALA A 87 -0.60 -16.24 -10.90
CA ALA A 87 0.34 -17.21 -11.46
C ALA A 87 0.11 -18.63 -10.91
N ALA A 88 -0.19 -18.76 -9.62
CA ALA A 88 -0.51 -20.06 -9.02
C ALA A 88 -1.80 -20.67 -9.60
N GLN A 89 -2.86 -19.86 -9.78
CA GLN A 89 -4.12 -20.30 -10.36
C GLN A 89 -3.98 -20.75 -11.83
N ASP A 90 -3.15 -20.06 -12.62
CA ASP A 90 -2.90 -20.42 -14.01
C ASP A 90 -2.17 -21.78 -14.13
N VAL A 91 -1.20 -22.05 -13.25
CA VAL A 91 -0.51 -23.34 -13.16
C VAL A 91 -1.47 -24.47 -12.79
N ASP A 92 -2.35 -24.24 -11.81
CA ASP A 92 -3.36 -25.23 -11.40
C ASP A 92 -4.34 -25.53 -12.54
N ALA A 93 -4.83 -24.49 -13.24
CA ALA A 93 -5.72 -24.65 -14.39
C ALA A 93 -5.04 -25.41 -15.55
N GLY A 94 -3.78 -25.09 -15.85
CA GLY A 94 -2.98 -25.79 -16.86
C GLY A 94 -2.78 -27.26 -16.53
N THR A 95 -2.48 -27.56 -15.25
CA THR A 95 -2.30 -28.94 -14.77
C THR A 95 -3.61 -29.72 -14.82
N ALA A 96 -4.72 -29.14 -14.37
CA ALA A 96 -6.05 -29.75 -14.44
C ALA A 96 -6.46 -30.04 -15.90
N GLY A 97 -6.18 -29.12 -16.82
CA GLY A 97 -6.42 -29.31 -18.25
C GLY A 97 -5.58 -30.45 -18.86
N ALA A 98 -4.31 -30.58 -18.45
CA ALA A 98 -3.45 -31.67 -18.90
C ALA A 98 -3.92 -33.05 -18.37
N LEU A 99 -4.37 -33.10 -17.11
CA LEU A 99 -4.94 -34.31 -16.52
C LEU A 99 -6.27 -34.71 -17.18
N GLY A 100 -7.16 -33.75 -17.47
CA GLY A 100 -8.41 -34.00 -18.19
C GLY A 100 -8.18 -34.65 -19.55
N LYS A 101 -7.26 -34.08 -20.36
CA LYS A 101 -6.89 -34.63 -21.67
C LYS A 101 -6.28 -36.03 -21.59
N THR A 102 -5.50 -36.30 -20.55
CA THR A 102 -4.89 -37.62 -20.34
C THR A 102 -5.94 -38.66 -19.94
N GLY A 103 -6.94 -38.26 -19.15
CA GLY A 103 -8.07 -39.12 -18.76
C GLY A 103 -9.03 -39.43 -19.92
N GLU A 104 -9.16 -38.55 -20.91
CA GLU A 104 -9.96 -38.79 -22.12
C GLU A 104 -9.27 -39.71 -23.15
N GLN A 105 -7.95 -39.94 -23.01
CA GLN A 105 -7.16 -40.82 -23.88
C GLN A 105 -7.01 -42.25 -23.36
N LEU A 106 -7.60 -42.57 -22.19
CA LEU A 106 -7.67 -43.91 -21.59
C LEU A 106 -9.07 -44.52 -21.78
#